data_AF-A0AAW2T7V7-F1
#
_entry.id   AF-A0AAW2T7V7-F1
#
_cell.length_a   1.000
_cell.length_b   1.000
_cell.length_c   1.000
_cell.angle_alpha   90.00
_cell.angle_beta   90.00
_cell.angle_gamma   90.00
#
_symmetry.space_group_name_H-M   'P 1'
#
loop_
_entity.id
_entity.type
_entity.pdbx_description
1 polymer ?
#
loop_
_entity_poly.entity_id
_entity_poly.type
_entity_poly.pdbx_seq_one_letter_code
_entity_poly.pdbx_strand_id
1 'polypeptide(L)'
;MKAADFVVTEPMVIGHECAGVVEEVGSEVKHLVPGDGVAIEPGISCLRCGLCKEGRYNLCPEMKFLATPPVHGSLANQGHWSETMNDERLSVAKELGADETIKVSTNINLKQDVSAEVEQIKKAMGAGIDISIDCAGFTKTLSTALNATSSGGKVCLVGLADDEMTIPLAPAAVRDVDLVGVFRYRNTWPFCIEFQSSGKIDVKPLITHRFGFSQEEVEEAFDTSARGGTAIKVMFNL
;
A
#
# COMPACT_ATOMS: atom_id res chain seq x y z
N MET A 1 7.32 11.52 16.95
CA MET A 1 6.47 10.79 16.00
C MET A 1 7.29 9.65 15.41
N LYS A 2 6.71 8.45 15.28
CA LYS A 2 7.31 7.31 14.55
C LYS A 2 6.54 7.09 13.24
N ALA A 3 7.23 6.84 12.14
CA ALA A 3 6.65 6.35 10.90
C ALA A 3 7.27 4.97 10.64
N ALA A 4 6.55 3.89 10.98
CA ALA A 4 7.14 2.56 11.18
C ALA A 4 8.36 2.65 12.12
N ASP A 5 9.51 2.10 11.73
CA ASP A 5 10.76 2.14 12.51
C ASP A 5 11.47 3.50 12.50
N PHE A 6 11.02 4.45 11.67
CA PHE A 6 11.69 5.73 11.49
C PHE A 6 11.23 6.76 12.54
N VAL A 7 12.19 7.29 13.29
CA VAL A 7 11.95 8.35 14.28
C VAL A 7 12.15 9.71 13.62
N VAL A 8 11.12 10.57 13.63
CA VAL A 8 11.22 11.96 13.19
C VAL A 8 11.90 12.77 14.30
N THR A 9 13.13 13.23 14.06
CA THR A 9 13.92 14.01 15.03
C THR A 9 13.97 15.51 14.72
N GLU A 10 13.62 15.91 13.49
CA GLU A 10 13.63 17.31 13.01
C GLU A 10 12.37 17.61 12.18
N PRO A 11 11.98 18.89 12.01
CA PRO A 11 10.85 19.26 11.16
C PRO A 11 11.01 18.72 9.74
N MET A 12 9.96 18.08 9.22
CA MET A 12 10.01 17.39 7.93
C MET A 12 8.69 17.58 7.16
N VAL A 13 8.76 18.00 5.89
CA VAL A 13 7.63 17.92 4.96
C VAL A 13 7.24 16.45 4.78
N ILE A 14 5.95 16.14 4.75
CA ILE A 14 5.43 14.76 4.59
C ILE A 14 4.87 14.54 3.18
N GLY A 15 4.17 13.43 2.93
CA GLY A 15 3.61 13.06 1.63
C GLY A 15 4.60 12.43 0.66
N HIS A 16 4.17 11.37 -0.03
CA HIS A 16 5.00 10.61 -0.96
C HIS A 16 4.22 10.04 -2.14
N GLU A 17 2.95 10.39 -2.27
CA GLU A 17 2.09 10.01 -3.38
C GLU A 17 1.62 11.29 -4.08
N CYS A 18 2.27 11.64 -5.18
CA CYS A 18 2.00 12.91 -5.85
C CYS A 18 2.17 12.83 -7.37
N ALA A 19 1.52 13.79 -8.03
CA ALA A 19 1.67 14.11 -9.42
C ALA A 19 1.68 15.63 -9.55
N GLY A 20 2.15 16.15 -10.68
CA GLY A 20 2.25 17.58 -10.93
C GLY A 20 2.52 17.90 -12.39
N VAL A 21 2.76 19.19 -12.66
CA VAL A 21 3.18 19.70 -13.97
C VAL A 21 4.62 20.14 -13.86
N VAL A 22 5.45 19.79 -14.84
CA VAL A 22 6.83 20.24 -14.92
C VAL A 22 6.85 21.75 -15.16
N GLU A 23 7.43 22.51 -14.24
CA GLU A 23 7.61 23.96 -14.40
C GLU A 23 8.94 24.30 -15.09
N GLU A 24 10.01 23.60 -14.71
CA GLU A 24 11.36 23.77 -15.24
C GLU A 24 12.09 22.42 -15.29
N VAL A 25 13.07 22.29 -16.18
CA VAL A 25 13.95 21.12 -16.27
C VAL A 25 15.42 21.53 -16.23
N GLY A 26 16.26 20.70 -15.61
CA GLY A 26 17.72 20.91 -15.62
C GLY A 26 18.30 20.79 -17.04
N SER A 27 19.46 21.42 -17.27
CA SER A 27 20.09 21.52 -18.60
C SER A 27 20.42 20.18 -19.27
N GLU A 28 20.58 19.10 -18.49
CA GLU A 28 20.87 17.75 -19.00
C GLU A 28 19.62 16.90 -19.23
N VAL A 29 18.43 17.37 -18.85
CA VAL A 29 17.16 16.66 -19.03
C VAL A 29 16.73 16.78 -20.49
N LYS A 30 16.50 15.62 -21.14
CA LYS A 30 16.14 15.54 -22.57
C LYS A 30 14.78 14.90 -22.85
N HIS A 31 14.12 14.36 -21.83
CA HIS A 31 12.93 13.52 -21.97
C HIS A 31 11.68 14.09 -21.29
N LEU A 32 11.80 15.28 -20.68
CA LEU A 32 10.70 16.05 -20.10
C LEU A 32 10.88 17.51 -20.51
N VAL A 33 9.78 18.23 -20.65
CA VAL A 33 9.75 19.67 -20.92
C VAL A 33 8.76 20.38 -19.99
N PRO A 34 8.92 21.70 -19.75
CA PRO A 34 7.92 22.49 -19.06
C PRO A 34 6.52 22.30 -19.68
N GLY A 35 5.52 22.08 -18.82
CA GLY A 35 4.14 21.79 -19.20
C GLY A 35 3.75 20.30 -19.18
N ASP A 36 4.71 19.38 -19.11
CA ASP A 36 4.41 17.95 -19.03
C ASP A 36 3.73 17.59 -17.71
N GLY A 37 2.64 16.81 -17.79
CA GLY A 37 2.03 16.17 -16.62
C GLY A 37 2.84 14.93 -16.21
N VAL A 38 3.29 14.88 -14.96
CA VAL A 38 4.14 13.82 -14.44
C VAL A 38 3.58 13.23 -13.15
N ALA A 39 3.79 11.93 -12.96
CA ALA A 39 3.64 11.28 -11.67
C ALA A 39 5.03 10.99 -11.09
N ILE A 40 5.19 11.16 -9.77
CA ILE A 40 6.51 11.15 -9.14
C ILE A 40 6.72 9.80 -8.44
N GLU A 41 7.75 9.06 -8.87
CA GLU A 41 8.29 7.94 -8.10
C GLU A 41 9.05 8.48 -6.88
N PRO A 42 8.56 8.32 -5.64
CA PRO A 42 9.14 8.94 -4.46
C PRO A 42 10.48 8.33 -4.01
N GLY A 43 10.85 7.17 -4.56
CA GLY A 43 12.07 6.45 -4.20
C GLY A 43 13.23 6.77 -5.14
N ILE A 44 14.23 7.48 -4.63
CA ILE A 44 15.47 7.79 -5.34
C ILE A 44 16.57 6.86 -4.82
N SER A 45 16.91 5.85 -5.61
CA SER A 45 18.00 4.92 -5.30
C SER A 45 19.37 5.49 -5.71
N CYS A 46 20.47 4.90 -5.23
CA CYS A 46 21.82 5.38 -5.59
C CYS A 46 22.30 4.93 -6.97
N LEU A 47 21.60 4.00 -7.61
CA LEU A 47 21.89 3.47 -8.95
C LEU A 47 23.27 2.82 -9.13
N ARG A 48 24.06 2.65 -8.06
CA ARG A 48 25.45 2.18 -8.11
C ARG A 48 25.74 0.92 -7.29
N CYS A 49 24.92 0.62 -6.28
CA CYS A 49 25.09 -0.56 -5.42
C CYS A 49 24.71 -1.87 -6.14
N GLY A 50 25.05 -3.02 -5.54
CA GLY A 50 24.75 -4.34 -6.11
C GLY A 50 23.26 -4.55 -6.36
N LEU A 51 22.41 -4.22 -5.38
CA LEU A 51 20.95 -4.37 -5.50
C LEU A 51 20.37 -3.50 -6.63
N CYS A 52 20.86 -2.28 -6.83
CA CYS A 52 20.43 -1.44 -7.95
C CYS A 52 20.83 -2.07 -9.30
N LYS A 53 22.07 -2.57 -9.40
CA LYS A 53 22.59 -3.23 -10.60
C LYS A 53 21.88 -4.54 -10.93
N GLU A 54 21.36 -5.23 -9.92
CA GLU A 54 20.50 -6.41 -10.06
C GLU A 54 19.04 -6.07 -10.39
N GLY A 55 18.70 -4.78 -10.53
CA GLY A 55 17.32 -4.33 -10.78
C GLY A 55 16.43 -4.33 -9.53
N ARG A 56 16.98 -4.58 -8.34
CA ARG A 56 16.31 -4.56 -7.03
C ARG A 56 16.50 -3.22 -6.32
N TYR A 57 16.40 -2.12 -7.06
CA TYR A 57 16.69 -0.77 -6.54
C TYR A 57 15.77 -0.35 -5.39
N ASN A 58 14.58 -0.96 -5.25
CA ASN A 58 13.67 -0.74 -4.12
C ASN A 58 14.27 -1.13 -2.76
N LEU A 59 15.33 -1.93 -2.76
CA LEU A 59 16.08 -2.37 -1.58
C LEU A 59 17.42 -1.64 -1.43
N CYS A 60 17.62 -0.55 -2.16
CA CYS A 60 18.85 0.23 -2.08
C CYS A 60 19.12 0.69 -0.62
N PRO A 61 20.30 0.41 -0.04
CA PRO A 61 20.61 0.84 1.32
C PRO A 61 20.77 2.36 1.45
N GLU A 62 21.08 3.04 0.34
CA GLU A 62 21.15 4.51 0.25
C GLU A 62 19.85 5.12 -0.29
N MET A 63 18.72 4.40 -0.21
CA MET A 63 17.43 4.87 -0.71
C MET A 63 17.02 6.17 -0.03
N LYS A 64 16.77 7.21 -0.82
CA LYS A 64 16.08 8.42 -0.37
C LYS A 64 14.62 8.30 -0.77
N PHE A 65 13.72 8.27 0.20
CA PHE A 65 12.29 8.10 -0.06
C PHE A 65 11.53 9.28 0.53
N LEU A 66 10.70 9.94 -0.29
CA LEU A 66 9.92 11.09 0.14
C LEU A 66 9.14 10.79 1.43
N ALA A 67 9.13 11.72 2.38
CA ALA A 67 8.51 11.61 3.70
C ALA A 67 9.02 10.46 4.59
N THR A 68 10.17 9.85 4.27
CA THR A 68 10.89 8.95 5.18
C THR A 68 12.07 9.70 5.78
N PRO A 69 12.15 9.90 7.11
CA PRO A 69 13.24 10.64 7.73
C PRO A 69 14.63 10.14 7.29
N PRO A 70 15.58 11.04 6.96
CA PRO A 70 15.51 12.51 7.06
C PRO A 70 15.00 13.22 5.78
N VAL A 71 14.40 12.50 4.83
CA VAL A 71 14.05 13.03 3.51
C VAL A 71 12.67 13.70 3.54
N HIS A 72 12.62 14.97 3.17
CA HIS A 72 11.37 15.71 2.98
C HIS A 72 10.45 15.04 1.95
N GLY A 73 9.15 15.13 2.20
CA GLY A 73 8.11 14.68 1.31
C GLY A 73 7.64 15.75 0.32
N SER A 74 6.58 15.42 -0.41
CA SER A 74 5.99 16.25 -1.47
C SER A 74 4.76 17.05 -1.05
N LEU A 75 4.22 16.82 0.15
CA LEU A 75 3.05 17.52 0.69
C LEU A 75 3.49 18.86 1.28
N ALA A 76 3.86 19.77 0.39
CA ALA A 76 4.09 21.16 0.73
C ALA A 76 2.75 21.91 0.83
N ASN A 77 1.98 21.55 1.86
CA ASN A 77 1.38 22.39 2.91
C ASN A 77 0.63 21.48 3.92
N GLN A 78 1.33 20.48 4.52
CA GLN A 78 1.06 19.71 5.79
C GLN A 78 -0.06 18.62 5.71
N GLY A 79 -0.04 17.37 6.29
CA GLY A 79 -0.09 16.74 7.65
C GLY A 79 -0.15 15.15 7.61
N HIS A 80 -0.75 14.37 8.58
CA HIS A 80 -0.50 12.91 8.90
C HIS A 80 -1.61 11.77 8.82
N TRP A 81 -1.26 10.51 8.46
CA TRP A 81 -2.13 9.33 8.15
C TRP A 81 -2.68 8.44 9.31
N SER A 82 -3.82 7.74 9.07
CA SER A 82 -4.23 6.46 9.71
C SER A 82 -5.33 5.73 8.88
N GLU A 83 -5.55 4.42 9.09
CA GLU A 83 -6.55 3.58 8.38
C GLU A 83 -7.50 2.84 9.37
N THR A 84 -8.78 2.67 9.01
CA THR A 84 -9.74 1.78 9.70
C THR A 84 -10.62 0.97 8.73
N MET A 85 -11.14 -0.18 9.19
CA MET A 85 -12.00 -1.10 8.44
C MET A 85 -13.48 -0.68 8.50
N ASN A 86 -14.18 -0.68 7.35
CA ASN A 86 -15.62 -0.39 7.25
C ASN A 86 -16.30 -1.24 6.14
N ASP A 87 -17.59 -1.55 6.32
CA ASP A 87 -18.41 -2.38 5.42
C ASP A 87 -18.54 -1.80 4.00
N GLU A 88 -18.52 -0.48 3.89
CA GLU A 88 -18.55 0.25 2.61
C GLU A 88 -17.33 -0.03 1.71
N ARG A 89 -16.21 -0.48 2.28
CA ARG A 89 -15.02 -0.83 1.50
C ARG A 89 -15.24 -2.10 0.66
N LEU A 90 -16.11 -3.01 1.12
CA LEU A 90 -16.43 -4.23 0.36
C LEU A 90 -17.28 -3.93 -0.87
N SER A 91 -18.22 -2.99 -0.78
CA SER A 91 -18.98 -2.55 -1.97
C SER A 91 -18.07 -1.88 -2.98
N VAL A 92 -17.14 -1.02 -2.54
CA VAL A 92 -16.15 -0.42 -3.45
C VAL A 92 -15.24 -1.49 -4.08
N ALA A 93 -14.83 -2.53 -3.34
CA ALA A 93 -14.07 -3.63 -3.91
C ALA A 93 -14.84 -4.37 -5.03
N LYS A 94 -16.15 -4.62 -4.84
CA LYS A 94 -17.02 -5.17 -5.90
C LYS A 94 -17.09 -4.25 -7.13
N GLU A 95 -17.28 -2.96 -6.92
CA GLU A 95 -17.33 -1.97 -8.00
C GLU A 95 -16.02 -1.90 -8.80
N LEU A 96 -14.88 -2.12 -8.13
CA LEU A 96 -13.55 -2.15 -8.75
C LEU A 96 -13.19 -3.51 -9.38
N GLY A 97 -14.12 -4.46 -9.39
CA GLY A 97 -13.98 -5.73 -10.12
C GLY A 97 -13.64 -6.94 -9.27
N ALA A 98 -13.80 -6.90 -7.94
CA ALA A 98 -13.74 -8.12 -7.14
C ALA A 98 -14.90 -9.06 -7.53
N ASP A 99 -14.58 -10.30 -7.90
CA ASP A 99 -15.61 -11.31 -8.21
C ASP A 99 -16.41 -11.70 -6.99
N GLU A 100 -15.78 -11.77 -5.81
CA GLU A 100 -16.40 -12.06 -4.52
C GLU A 100 -15.85 -11.22 -3.37
N THR A 101 -16.70 -10.97 -2.37
CA THR A 101 -16.32 -10.22 -1.16
C THR A 101 -16.87 -10.90 0.08
N ILE A 102 -16.03 -11.01 1.10
CA ILE A 102 -16.37 -11.71 2.34
C ILE A 102 -16.07 -10.78 3.50
N LYS A 103 -17.09 -10.54 4.32
CA LYS A 103 -16.93 -9.85 5.58
C LYS A 103 -16.36 -10.83 6.61
N VAL A 104 -15.13 -10.59 7.03
CA VAL A 104 -14.47 -11.33 8.11
C VAL A 104 -14.67 -10.62 9.44
N SER A 105 -14.61 -11.39 10.53
CA SER A 105 -14.81 -10.88 11.88
C SER A 105 -13.59 -10.06 12.34
N THR A 106 -13.82 -8.94 13.02
CA THR A 106 -12.74 -8.19 13.71
C THR A 106 -12.45 -8.75 15.10
N ASN A 107 -13.17 -9.79 15.54
CA ASN A 107 -12.98 -10.40 16.85
C ASN A 107 -11.66 -11.20 16.89
N ILE A 108 -10.92 -11.05 18.00
CA ILE A 108 -9.56 -11.57 18.18
C ILE A 108 -9.59 -12.99 18.79
N ASN A 109 -10.73 -13.67 18.86
CA ASN A 109 -10.75 -15.07 19.33
C ASN A 109 -10.23 -16.04 18.25
N LEU A 110 -8.89 -16.15 18.18
CA LEU A 110 -8.13 -16.59 17.00
C LEU A 110 -8.46 -17.98 16.43
N LYS A 111 -8.73 -19.00 17.26
CA LYS A 111 -8.73 -20.39 16.76
C LYS A 111 -10.04 -20.83 16.09
N GLN A 112 -11.19 -20.50 16.67
CA GLN A 112 -12.49 -20.86 16.10
C GLN A 112 -12.85 -19.98 14.89
N ASP A 113 -12.43 -18.72 14.91
CA ASP A 113 -12.76 -17.75 13.86
C ASP A 113 -12.03 -18.07 12.53
N VAL A 114 -10.72 -18.35 12.60
CA VAL A 114 -9.90 -18.62 11.39
C VAL A 114 -10.40 -19.84 10.60
N SER A 115 -10.77 -20.93 11.26
CA SER A 115 -11.21 -22.15 10.55
C SER A 115 -12.53 -21.92 9.82
N ALA A 116 -13.49 -21.23 10.45
CA ALA A 116 -14.77 -20.91 9.84
C ALA A 116 -14.61 -19.91 8.68
N GLU A 117 -13.76 -18.89 8.84
CA GLU A 117 -13.42 -17.93 7.79
C GLU A 117 -12.77 -18.62 6.57
N VAL A 118 -11.82 -19.52 6.80
CA VAL A 118 -11.15 -20.27 5.72
C VAL A 118 -12.14 -21.10 4.91
N GLU A 119 -13.08 -21.79 5.58
CA GLU A 119 -14.12 -22.55 4.88
C GLU A 119 -15.06 -21.64 4.08
N GLN A 120 -15.44 -20.48 4.63
CA GLN A 120 -16.23 -19.49 3.90
C GLN A 120 -15.50 -18.95 2.67
N ILE A 121 -14.21 -18.64 2.81
CA ILE A 121 -13.35 -18.17 1.71
C ILE A 121 -13.25 -19.22 0.62
N LYS A 122 -12.93 -20.47 0.96
CA LYS A 122 -12.84 -21.57 0.00
C LYS A 122 -14.16 -21.82 -0.72
N LYS A 123 -15.28 -21.74 0.01
CA LYS A 123 -16.62 -21.88 -0.56
C LYS A 123 -16.94 -20.78 -1.57
N ALA A 124 -16.61 -19.53 -1.25
CA ALA A 124 -16.84 -18.40 -2.15
C ALA A 124 -15.95 -18.47 -3.40
N MET A 125 -14.67 -18.86 -3.23
CA MET A 125 -13.75 -19.02 -4.35
C MET A 125 -14.15 -20.16 -5.28
N GLY A 126 -14.73 -21.24 -4.75
CA GLY A 126 -15.14 -22.42 -5.52
C GLY A 126 -13.97 -23.20 -6.15
N ALA A 127 -12.73 -22.79 -5.88
CA ALA A 127 -11.49 -23.35 -6.41
C ALA A 127 -10.35 -23.18 -5.40
N GLY A 128 -9.20 -23.80 -5.70
CA GLY A 128 -7.97 -23.60 -4.93
C GLY A 128 -7.47 -22.16 -5.03
N ILE A 129 -6.92 -21.65 -3.94
CA ILE A 129 -6.34 -20.30 -3.86
C ILE A 129 -4.83 -20.42 -4.05
N ASP A 130 -4.30 -19.98 -5.19
CA ASP A 130 -2.86 -20.06 -5.46
C ASP A 130 -2.07 -18.93 -4.78
N ILE A 131 -2.69 -17.75 -4.65
CA ILE A 131 -2.07 -16.55 -4.10
C ILE A 131 -3.02 -15.91 -3.10
N SER A 132 -2.53 -15.63 -1.90
CA SER A 132 -3.19 -14.73 -0.94
C SER A 132 -2.33 -13.50 -0.73
N ILE A 133 -2.94 -12.31 -0.61
CA ILE A 133 -2.23 -11.05 -0.36
C ILE A 133 -2.75 -10.49 0.96
N ASP A 134 -1.89 -10.45 1.98
CA ASP A 134 -2.21 -9.84 3.26
C ASP A 134 -1.86 -8.34 3.21
N CYS A 135 -2.89 -7.50 3.23
CA CYS A 135 -2.77 -6.04 3.24
C CYS A 135 -3.02 -5.42 4.62
N ALA A 136 -3.29 -6.24 5.64
CA ALA A 136 -3.71 -5.76 6.96
C ALA A 136 -2.60 -5.84 8.02
N GLY A 137 -1.64 -6.76 7.87
CA GLY A 137 -0.52 -6.89 8.81
C GLY A 137 -0.87 -7.52 10.16
N PHE A 138 -2.06 -8.11 10.32
CA PHE A 138 -2.48 -8.70 11.58
C PHE A 138 -2.22 -10.21 11.64
N THR A 139 -1.88 -10.71 12.83
CA THR A 139 -1.67 -12.15 13.08
C THR A 139 -2.85 -13.00 12.60
N LYS A 140 -4.09 -12.52 12.82
CA LYS A 140 -5.30 -13.23 12.40
C LYS A 140 -5.41 -13.31 10.87
N THR A 141 -5.27 -12.19 10.16
CA THR A 141 -5.44 -12.13 8.70
C THR A 141 -4.37 -12.97 8.00
N LEU A 142 -3.14 -12.93 8.51
CA LEU A 142 -2.07 -13.75 8.00
C LEU A 142 -2.28 -15.25 8.30
N SER A 143 -2.79 -15.59 9.49
CA SER A 143 -3.17 -16.96 9.80
C SER A 143 -4.27 -17.47 8.86
N THR A 144 -5.28 -16.65 8.57
CA THR A 144 -6.33 -16.98 7.60
C THR A 144 -5.75 -17.17 6.20
N ALA A 145 -4.90 -16.26 5.73
CA ALA A 145 -4.23 -16.37 4.43
C ALA A 145 -3.38 -17.64 4.30
N LEU A 146 -2.57 -17.97 5.32
CA LEU A 146 -1.75 -19.18 5.34
C LEU A 146 -2.61 -20.45 5.25
N ASN A 147 -3.74 -20.52 5.97
CA ASN A 147 -4.61 -21.69 5.99
C ASN A 147 -5.56 -21.79 4.78
N ALA A 148 -5.88 -20.66 4.14
CA ALA A 148 -6.71 -20.61 2.94
C ALA A 148 -5.94 -20.97 1.67
N THR A 149 -4.68 -20.55 1.58
CA THR A 149 -3.81 -20.78 0.42
C THR A 149 -3.59 -22.27 0.17
N SER A 150 -3.61 -22.69 -1.10
CA SER A 150 -3.42 -24.07 -1.53
C SER A 150 -1.96 -24.52 -1.38
N SER A 151 -1.73 -25.84 -1.34
CA SER A 151 -0.35 -26.37 -1.35
C SER A 151 0.41 -25.93 -2.60
N GLY A 152 1.68 -25.54 -2.46
CA GLY A 152 2.49 -24.92 -3.52
C GLY A 152 2.19 -23.44 -3.80
N GLY A 153 1.19 -22.87 -3.11
CA GLY A 153 0.77 -21.49 -3.28
C GLY A 153 1.68 -20.47 -2.59
N LYS A 154 1.29 -19.20 -2.63
CA LYS A 154 2.06 -18.09 -2.05
C LYS A 154 1.20 -17.17 -1.21
N VAL A 155 1.76 -16.68 -0.12
CA VAL A 155 1.20 -15.60 0.70
C VAL A 155 2.12 -14.39 0.62
N CYS A 156 1.61 -13.30 0.07
CA CYS A 156 2.32 -12.02 -0.07
C CYS A 156 2.04 -11.12 1.13
N LEU A 157 3.09 -10.62 1.78
CA LEU A 157 3.01 -9.69 2.90
C LEU A 157 3.15 -8.25 2.38
N VAL A 158 2.05 -7.51 2.34
CA VAL A 158 1.99 -6.10 1.93
C VAL A 158 1.72 -5.20 3.14
N GLY A 159 0.80 -5.60 4.02
CA GLY A 159 0.54 -4.91 5.28
C GLY A 159 1.75 -5.01 6.21
N LEU A 160 2.10 -3.88 6.84
CA LEU A 160 3.14 -3.85 7.85
C LEU A 160 2.57 -4.33 9.18
N ALA A 161 3.24 -5.29 9.79
CA ALA A 161 2.89 -5.80 11.10
C ALA A 161 3.75 -5.17 12.20
N ASP A 162 3.39 -5.46 13.46
CA ASP A 162 4.25 -5.18 14.62
C ASP A 162 5.59 -5.93 14.53
N ASP A 163 6.58 -5.48 15.31
CA ASP A 163 7.97 -6.00 15.33
C ASP A 163 8.04 -7.53 15.44
N GLU A 164 7.13 -8.15 16.20
CA GLU A 164 7.02 -9.60 16.36
C GLU A 164 5.57 -10.07 16.22
N MET A 165 5.37 -11.21 15.55
CA MET A 165 4.07 -11.87 15.42
C MET A 165 4.18 -13.39 15.52
N THR A 166 3.10 -14.03 15.98
CA THR A 166 3.02 -15.50 16.06
C THR A 166 2.12 -16.04 14.96
N ILE A 167 2.68 -16.78 14.01
CA ILE A 167 1.94 -17.35 12.88
C ILE A 167 2.14 -18.87 12.73
N PRO A 168 1.14 -19.60 12.19
CA PRO A 168 1.22 -21.05 12.02
C PRO A 168 2.08 -21.45 10.82
N LEU A 169 3.41 -21.41 10.99
CA LEU A 169 4.35 -21.76 9.90
C LEU A 169 4.43 -23.26 9.61
N ALA A 170 4.30 -24.14 10.61
CA ALA A 170 4.45 -25.58 10.39
C ALA A 170 3.42 -26.13 9.38
N PRO A 171 2.11 -25.78 9.47
CA PRO A 171 1.12 -26.16 8.46
C PRO A 171 1.36 -25.59 7.05
N ALA A 172 2.02 -24.43 6.94
CA ALA A 172 2.39 -23.83 5.66
C ALA A 172 3.58 -24.57 5.03
N ALA A 173 4.60 -24.87 5.85
CA ALA A 173 5.80 -25.58 5.43
C ALA A 173 5.50 -26.99 4.90
N VAL A 174 4.65 -27.77 5.57
CA VAL A 174 4.28 -29.13 5.10
C VAL A 174 3.44 -29.12 3.82
N ARG A 175 2.95 -27.96 3.40
CA ARG A 175 2.19 -27.76 2.15
C ARG A 175 2.98 -26.99 1.10
N ASP A 176 4.27 -26.73 1.35
CA ASP A 176 5.15 -26.00 0.43
C ASP A 176 4.57 -24.62 0.03
N VAL A 177 4.06 -23.88 1.02
CA VAL A 177 3.50 -22.53 0.81
C VAL A 177 4.60 -21.49 1.03
N ASP A 178 4.86 -20.66 0.03
CA ASP A 178 5.83 -19.57 0.12
C ASP A 178 5.27 -18.37 0.88
N LEU A 179 6.12 -17.74 1.69
CA LEU A 179 5.84 -16.47 2.34
C LEU A 179 6.73 -15.39 1.74
N VAL A 180 6.13 -14.43 1.03
CA VAL A 180 6.86 -13.46 0.21
C VAL A 180 6.64 -12.04 0.73
N GLY A 181 7.70 -11.42 1.23
CA GLY A 181 7.67 -10.00 1.62
C GLY A 181 7.60 -9.08 0.41
N VAL A 182 6.71 -8.09 0.44
CA VAL A 182 6.62 -7.03 -0.56
C VAL A 182 7.03 -5.71 0.10
N PHE A 183 8.03 -5.05 -0.47
CA PHE A 183 8.47 -3.75 0.03
C PHE A 183 8.42 -2.72 -1.09
N ARG A 184 7.45 -1.81 -0.98
CA ARG A 184 7.21 -0.72 -1.94
C ARG A 184 6.97 -1.28 -3.35
N TYR A 185 7.83 -0.94 -4.30
CA TYR A 185 7.71 -1.32 -5.71
C TYR A 185 9.05 -1.14 -6.42
N ARG A 186 9.20 -1.80 -7.58
CA ARG A 186 10.29 -1.58 -8.55
C ARG A 186 9.77 -1.79 -9.96
N ASN A 187 10.18 -0.93 -10.90
CA ASN A 187 9.84 -1.01 -12.33
C ASN A 187 8.32 -1.07 -12.62
N THR A 188 7.48 -0.49 -11.75
CA THR A 188 6.02 -0.54 -11.88
C THR A 188 5.43 0.68 -12.58
N TRP A 189 6.07 1.85 -12.48
CA TRP A 189 5.50 3.12 -12.94
C TRP A 189 5.07 3.13 -14.42
N PRO A 190 5.89 2.67 -15.38
CA PRO A 190 5.46 2.62 -16.78
C PRO A 190 4.20 1.77 -16.98
N PHE A 191 4.11 0.63 -16.28
CA PHE A 191 2.96 -0.27 -16.35
C PHE A 191 1.71 0.35 -15.71
N CYS A 192 1.84 0.98 -14.53
CA CYS A 192 0.71 1.66 -13.89
C CYS A 192 0.16 2.79 -14.77
N ILE A 193 1.03 3.59 -15.40
CA ILE A 193 0.65 4.65 -16.33
C ILE A 193 -0.06 4.06 -17.56
N GLU A 194 0.45 2.96 -18.13
CA GLU A 194 -0.21 2.28 -19.26
C GLU A 194 -1.61 1.79 -18.88
N PHE A 195 -1.77 1.14 -17.73
CA PHE A 195 -3.06 0.61 -17.29
C PHE A 195 -4.10 1.71 -17.07
N GLN A 196 -3.70 2.81 -16.46
CA GLN A 196 -4.58 3.95 -16.24
C GLN A 196 -4.91 4.68 -17.55
N SER A 197 -3.92 4.95 -18.40
CA SER A 197 -4.12 5.65 -19.67
C SER A 197 -4.91 4.84 -20.70
N SER A 198 -4.80 3.51 -20.68
CA SER A 198 -5.59 2.60 -21.51
C SER A 198 -6.99 2.31 -20.95
N GLY A 199 -7.33 2.83 -19.77
CA GLY A 199 -8.62 2.60 -19.12
C GLY A 199 -8.82 1.17 -18.59
N LYS A 200 -7.75 0.36 -18.52
CA LYS A 200 -7.81 -0.99 -17.93
C LYS A 200 -8.07 -0.96 -16.42
N ILE A 201 -7.70 0.13 -15.75
CA ILE A 201 -7.98 0.37 -14.34
C ILE A 201 -8.52 1.80 -14.18
N ASP A 202 -9.66 1.95 -13.50
CA ASP A 202 -10.14 3.24 -13.00
C ASP A 202 -9.89 3.35 -11.50
N VAL A 203 -9.03 4.27 -11.09
CA VAL A 203 -8.71 4.52 -9.69
C VAL A 203 -9.54 5.66 -9.09
N LYS A 204 -10.30 6.40 -9.90
CA LYS A 204 -11.07 7.57 -9.42
C LYS A 204 -12.07 7.22 -8.31
N PRO A 205 -12.76 6.06 -8.33
CA PRO A 205 -13.67 5.67 -7.26
C PRO A 205 -13.00 5.53 -5.88
N LEU A 206 -11.68 5.34 -5.82
CA LEU A 206 -10.95 5.30 -4.55
C LEU A 206 -10.89 6.67 -3.88
N ILE A 207 -11.00 7.76 -4.65
CA ILE A 207 -10.93 9.13 -4.14
C ILE A 207 -12.25 9.50 -3.47
N THR A 208 -12.27 9.40 -2.16
CA THR A 208 -13.47 9.65 -1.33
C THR A 208 -13.57 11.09 -0.85
N HIS A 209 -12.43 11.74 -0.61
CA HIS A 209 -12.39 13.10 -0.06
C HIS A 209 -11.31 13.93 -0.75
N ARG A 210 -11.58 15.22 -0.89
CA ARG A 210 -10.65 16.22 -1.40
C ARG A 210 -10.64 17.42 -0.47
N PHE A 211 -9.45 17.87 -0.11
CA PHE A 211 -9.23 19.03 0.76
C PHE A 211 -8.29 20.02 0.07
N GLY A 212 -8.42 21.31 0.38
CA GLY A 212 -7.44 22.33 0.04
C GLY A 212 -6.22 22.31 0.95
N PHE A 213 -5.41 23.36 0.87
CA PHE A 213 -4.16 23.51 1.61
C PHE A 213 -4.20 24.57 2.72
N SER A 214 -5.39 25.01 3.14
CA SER A 214 -5.49 25.80 4.36
C SER A 214 -5.13 24.94 5.57
N GLN A 215 -4.59 25.54 6.63
CA GLN A 215 -4.21 24.81 7.85
C GLN A 215 -5.39 24.01 8.42
N GLU A 216 -6.60 24.58 8.40
CA GLU A 216 -7.83 23.94 8.88
C GLU A 216 -8.21 22.73 8.03
N GLU A 217 -8.23 22.86 6.70
CA GLU A 217 -8.54 21.74 5.79
C GLU A 217 -7.52 20.63 5.86
N VAL A 218 -6.26 20.98 6.09
CA VAL A 218 -5.18 20.03 6.27
C VAL A 218 -5.41 19.22 7.54
N GLU A 219 -5.61 19.87 8.68
CA GLU A 219 -5.91 19.19 9.94
C GLU A 219 -7.15 18.30 9.81
N GLU A 220 -8.20 18.79 9.15
CA GLU A 220 -9.41 18.02 8.88
C GLU A 220 -9.17 16.82 7.96
N ALA A 221 -8.34 16.95 6.92
CA ALA A 221 -7.99 15.86 6.02
C ALA A 221 -7.33 14.71 6.78
N PHE A 222 -6.48 15.04 7.75
CA PHE A 222 -5.78 14.05 8.55
C PHE A 222 -6.63 13.45 9.64
N ASP A 223 -7.46 14.25 10.29
CA ASP A 223 -8.50 13.73 11.18
C ASP A 223 -9.46 12.79 10.43
N THR A 224 -9.84 13.12 9.20
CA THR A 224 -10.71 12.31 8.33
C THR A 224 -10.03 11.00 7.97
N SER A 225 -8.76 11.03 7.55
CA SER A 225 -7.98 9.80 7.34
C SER A 225 -7.92 8.99 8.64
N ALA A 226 -7.59 9.63 9.76
CA ALA A 226 -7.26 8.93 10.99
C ALA A 226 -8.46 8.30 11.70
N ARG A 227 -9.60 9.00 11.76
CA ARG A 227 -10.86 8.46 12.30
C ARG A 227 -11.38 7.32 11.42
N GLY A 228 -11.10 7.41 10.12
CA GLY A 228 -11.66 6.57 9.06
C GLY A 228 -13.19 6.60 9.02
N GLY A 229 -13.82 5.51 8.58
CA GLY A 229 -15.24 5.49 8.24
C GLY A 229 -15.43 5.32 6.72
N THR A 230 -15.99 6.32 6.04
CA THR A 230 -16.20 6.27 4.58
C THR A 230 -14.93 6.61 3.77
N ALA A 231 -13.86 7.06 4.46
CA ALA A 231 -12.60 7.42 3.82
C ALA A 231 -11.84 6.19 3.29
N ILE A 232 -11.48 6.23 2.00
CA ILE A 232 -10.62 5.25 1.31
C ILE A 232 -9.33 5.93 0.88
N LYS A 233 -9.42 6.89 -0.07
CA LYS A 233 -8.33 7.79 -0.41
C LYS A 233 -8.74 9.23 -0.16
N VAL A 234 -7.90 9.94 0.61
CA VAL A 234 -7.97 11.39 0.83
C VAL A 234 -6.93 12.05 -0.06
N MET A 235 -7.35 13.05 -0.84
CA MET A 235 -6.49 13.79 -1.76
C MET A 235 -6.42 15.26 -1.36
N PHE A 236 -5.28 15.88 -1.60
CA PHE A 236 -5.14 17.34 -1.57
C PHE A 236 -5.19 17.87 -3.00
N ASN A 237 -5.99 18.91 -3.23
CA ASN A 237 -6.01 19.62 -4.51
C ASN A 237 -5.06 20.81 -4.45
N LEU A 238 -4.12 20.88 -5.40
CA LEU A 238 -3.38 22.10 -5.72
C LEU A 238 -4.22 22.99 -6.64
#